data_AF-A0A4S5EQ80-F1
#
_entry.id   AF-A0A4S5EQ80-F1
#
_cell.length_a   1.000
_cell.length_b   1.000
_cell.length_c   1.000
_cell.angle_alpha   90.00
_cell.angle_beta   90.00
_cell.angle_gamma   90.00
#
_symmetry.space_group_name_H-M   'P 1'
#
loop_
_entity.id
_entity.type
_entity.pdbx_description
1 polymer ?
#
loop_
_entity_poly.entity_id
_entity_poly.type
_entity_poly.pdbx_seq_one_letter_code
_entity_poly.pdbx_strand_id
1 'polypeptide(L)'
;MDAEPDDLRRWYVARLQALLRVAHGNLPPHLRRYASLSAGEIAEQATRRYREINEVNLIENIQLTRERADVIVRKGSDHAVREVLVRTR
;
A
#
# COMPACT_ATOMS: atom_id res chain seq x y z
N MET A 1 -8.46 -9.18 2.21
CA MET A 1 -8.67 -7.71 2.31
C MET A 1 -8.69 -7.15 0.91
N ASP A 2 -9.51 -6.14 0.66
CA ASP A 2 -9.69 -5.50 -0.64
C ASP A 2 -9.87 -3.98 -0.47
N ALA A 3 -9.47 -3.20 -1.47
CA ALA A 3 -9.66 -1.75 -1.54
C ALA A 3 -9.39 -1.27 -2.97
N GLU A 4 -9.81 -0.04 -3.29
CA GLU A 4 -9.50 0.55 -4.59
C GLU A 4 -7.98 0.70 -4.80
N PRO A 5 -7.43 0.43 -6.00
CA PRO A 5 -6.01 0.54 -6.27
C PRO A 5 -5.42 1.92 -5.93
N ASP A 6 -6.17 2.99 -6.19
CA ASP A 6 -5.76 4.35 -5.85
C ASP A 6 -5.69 4.58 -4.33
N ASP A 7 -6.56 3.93 -3.56
CA ASP A 7 -6.52 4.01 -2.10
C ASP A 7 -5.29 3.27 -1.57
N LEU A 8 -5.03 2.06 -2.09
CA LEU A 8 -3.84 1.28 -1.75
C LEU A 8 -2.54 2.04 -2.03
N ARG A 9 -2.45 2.73 -3.17
CA ARG A 9 -1.32 3.58 -3.52
C ARG A 9 -1.15 4.75 -2.54
N ARG A 10 -2.23 5.47 -2.23
CA ARG A 10 -2.18 6.57 -1.24
C ARG A 10 -1.73 6.08 0.12
N TRP A 11 -2.25 4.94 0.58
CA TRP A 11 -1.86 4.33 1.86
C TRP A 11 -0.40 3.88 1.86
N TYR A 12 0.09 3.32 0.76
CA TYR A 12 1.50 2.92 0.64
C TYR A 12 2.44 4.12 0.79
N VAL A 13 2.16 5.23 0.08
CA VAL A 13 2.95 6.46 0.16
C VAL A 13 2.88 7.05 1.57
N ALA A 14 1.68 7.19 2.13
CA ALA A 14 1.48 7.75 3.47
C ALA A 14 2.18 6.91 4.55
N ARG A 15 2.15 5.58 4.43
CA ARG A 15 2.87 4.67 5.34
C ARG A 15 4.38 4.87 5.27
N LEU A 16 4.96 5.00 4.08
CA LEU A 16 6.39 5.27 3.94
C LEU A 16 6.77 6.59 4.61
N GLN A 17 6.02 7.67 4.34
CA GLN A 17 6.27 8.97 4.97
C GLN A 17 6.15 8.90 6.49
N ALA A 18 5.15 8.17 7.02
CA ALA A 18 5.01 7.96 8.46
C ALA A 18 6.21 7.22 9.06
N LEU A 19 6.68 6.15 8.42
CA LEU A 19 7.86 5.39 8.85
C LEU A 19 9.12 6.27 8.87
N LEU A 20 9.31 7.12 7.86
CA LEU A 20 10.45 8.02 7.82
C LEU A 20 10.39 9.09 8.93
N ARG A 21 9.20 9.63 9.21
CA ARG A 21 9.02 10.62 10.30
C ARG A 21 9.37 10.07 11.67
N VAL A 22 8.99 8.82 11.96
CA VAL A 22 9.21 8.22 13.30
C VAL A 22 10.58 7.56 13.47
N ALA A 23 11.40 7.50 12.43
CA ALA A 23 12.68 6.80 12.51
C ALA A 23 13.76 7.53 13.35
N HIS A 24 13.55 8.81 13.73
CA HIS A 24 14.43 9.61 14.61
C HIS A 24 15.95 9.43 14.37
N GLY A 25 16.39 9.30 13.12
CA GLY A 25 17.81 9.11 12.76
C GLY A 25 18.30 7.66 12.72
N ASN A 26 17.52 6.68 13.15
CA ASN A 26 17.82 5.25 13.05
C ASN A 26 17.04 4.59 11.90
N LEU A 27 17.31 5.01 10.67
CA LEU A 27 16.68 4.44 9.49
C LEU A 27 17.26 3.06 9.15
N PRO A 28 16.40 2.03 8.94
CA PRO A 28 16.83 0.77 8.36
C PRO A 28 17.60 0.98 7.04
N PRO A 29 18.57 0.12 6.69
CA PRO A 29 19.41 0.30 5.51
C PRO A 29 18.63 0.57 4.21
N HIS A 30 17.52 -0.14 4.01
CA HIS A 30 16.69 0.00 2.81
C HIS A 30 15.90 1.32 2.73
N LEU A 31 15.77 2.06 3.85
CA LEU A 31 15.12 3.36 3.92
C LEU A 31 16.10 4.53 3.92
N ARG A 32 17.41 4.31 4.13
CA ARG A 32 18.42 5.38 4.13
C ARG A 32 18.46 6.17 2.82
N ARG A 33 18.07 5.58 1.70
CA ARG A 33 17.95 6.26 0.40
C ARG A 33 16.93 7.42 0.37
N TYR A 34 16.05 7.50 1.37
CA TYR A 34 15.07 8.58 1.49
C TYR A 34 15.51 9.67 2.46
N ALA A 35 16.64 9.51 3.17
CA ALA A 35 17.04 10.41 4.26
C ALA A 35 17.34 11.83 3.80
N SER A 36 17.79 12.01 2.55
CA SER A 36 18.13 13.31 1.96
C SER A 36 17.05 13.88 1.04
N LEU A 37 15.87 13.25 0.97
CA LEU A 37 14.80 13.66 0.07
C LEU A 37 13.74 14.48 0.80
N SER A 38 13.19 15.48 0.11
CA SER A 38 12.01 16.20 0.57
C SER A 38 10.76 15.30 0.61
N ALA A 39 9.73 15.74 1.33
CA ALA A 39 8.46 14.99 1.39
C ALA A 39 7.82 14.78 0.00
N GLY A 40 7.99 15.74 -0.91
CA GLY A 40 7.53 15.67 -2.29
C GLY A 40 8.31 14.62 -3.10
N GLU A 41 9.64 14.66 -3.04
CA GLU A 41 10.50 13.66 -3.71
C GLU A 41 10.26 12.24 -3.17
N ILE A 42 10.04 12.10 -1.86
CA ILE A 42 9.66 10.82 -1.25
C ILE A 42 8.34 10.32 -1.84
N ALA A 43 7.33 11.20 -1.94
CA ALA A 43 6.01 10.83 -2.47
C ALA A 43 6.10 10.40 -3.94
N GLU A 44 6.88 11.12 -4.74
CA GLU A 44 7.12 10.80 -6.15
C GLU A 44 7.83 9.46 -6.30
N GLN A 45 8.95 9.26 -5.60
CA GLN A 45 9.68 7.99 -5.65
C GLN A 45 8.86 6.82 -5.14
N ALA A 46 8.07 7.01 -4.08
CA ALA A 46 7.19 5.99 -3.54
C ALA A 46 6.08 5.62 -4.53
N THR A 47 5.48 6.62 -5.19
CA THR A 47 4.46 6.43 -6.21
C THR A 47 5.02 5.67 -7.40
N ARG A 48 6.20 6.05 -7.89
CA ARG A 48 6.88 5.34 -8.99
C ARG A 48 7.14 3.88 -8.65
N ARG A 49 7.76 3.61 -7.50
CA ARG A 49 8.01 2.23 -7.03
C ARG A 49 6.73 1.43 -6.81
N TYR A 50 5.66 2.06 -6.34
CA TYR A 50 4.37 1.38 -6.20
C TYR A 50 3.87 0.92 -7.58
N ARG A 51 3.85 1.80 -8.58
CA ARG A 51 3.41 1.46 -9.94
C ARG A 51 4.26 0.36 -10.56
N GLU A 52 5.57 0.48 -10.47
CA GLU A 52 6.51 -0.45 -11.13
C GLU A 52 6.56 -1.84 -10.49
N ILE A 53 6.25 -1.95 -9.19
CA ILE A 53 6.46 -3.20 -8.43
C ILE A 53 5.16 -3.69 -7.81
N ASN A 54 4.54 -2.87 -6.97
CA ASN A 54 3.40 -3.32 -6.15
C ASN A 54 2.11 -3.43 -6.95
N GLU A 55 1.87 -2.49 -7.88
CA GLU A 55 0.67 -2.46 -8.71
C GLU A 55 0.70 -3.55 -9.77
N VAL A 56 1.83 -3.73 -10.46
CA VAL A 56 2.05 -4.87 -11.35
C VAL A 56 1.77 -6.18 -10.61
N ASN A 57 2.39 -6.37 -9.44
CA ASN A 57 2.16 -7.58 -8.65
C ASN A 57 0.72 -7.70 -8.13
N LEU A 58 0.06 -6.59 -7.81
CA LEU A 58 -1.35 -6.57 -7.41
C LEU A 58 -2.23 -7.09 -8.54
N ILE A 59 -2.08 -6.56 -9.74
CA ILE A 59 -2.92 -6.86 -10.90
C ILE A 59 -2.63 -8.25 -11.44
N GLU A 60 -1.35 -8.55 -11.65
CA GLU A 60 -0.93 -9.77 -12.36
C GLU A 60 -0.95 -11.02 -11.47
N ASN A 61 -0.81 -10.87 -10.14
CA ASN A 61 -0.64 -12.02 -9.25
C ASN A 61 -1.64 -12.06 -8.09
N ILE A 62 -1.81 -10.95 -7.35
CA ILE A 62 -2.57 -10.97 -6.09
C ILE A 62 -4.08 -10.95 -6.37
N GLN A 63 -4.56 -9.99 -7.15
CA GLN A 63 -5.99 -9.75 -7.37
C GLN A 63 -6.68 -10.96 -8.02
N LEU A 64 -5.96 -11.71 -8.87
CA LEU A 64 -6.45 -12.95 -9.48
C LEU A 64 -6.79 -14.05 -8.47
N THR A 65 -6.24 -13.98 -7.25
CA THR A 65 -6.54 -14.94 -6.18
C THR A 65 -7.75 -14.56 -5.33
N ARG A 66 -8.33 -13.36 -5.53
CA ARG A 66 -9.43 -12.82 -4.72
C ARG A 66 -10.62 -13.78 -4.63
N GLU A 67 -11.03 -14.33 -5.76
CA GLU A 67 -12.22 -15.20 -5.86
C GLU A 67 -12.06 -16.55 -5.15
N ARG A 68 -10.84 -16.88 -4.70
CA ARG A 68 -10.55 -18.10 -3.92
C ARG A 68 -10.67 -17.88 -2.41
N ALA A 69 -10.75 -16.64 -1.92
CA ALA A 69 -10.81 -16.33 -0.49
C ALA A 69 -12.18 -16.67 0.12
N ASP A 70 -12.22 -17.31 1.29
CA ASP A 70 -13.48 -17.63 1.98
C ASP A 70 -14.20 -16.38 2.51
N VAL A 71 -13.43 -15.34 2.84
CA VAL A 71 -13.94 -14.04 3.28
C VAL A 71 -13.19 -12.93 2.56
N ILE A 72 -13.93 -11.98 1.99
CA ILE A 72 -13.40 -10.77 1.39
C ILE A 72 -13.90 -9.57 2.20
N VAL A 73 -12.98 -8.84 2.81
CA VAL A 73 -13.26 -7.59 3.53
C VAL A 73 -12.84 -6.42 2.66
N ARG A 74 -13.79 -5.61 2.19
CA ARG A 74 -13.55 -4.42 1.37
C ARG A 74 -13.48 -3.17 2.24
N LYS A 75 -12.41 -2.41 2.10
CA LYS A 75 -12.16 -1.15 2.80
C LYS A 75 -12.46 0.03 1.88
N GLY A 76 -12.96 1.11 2.46
CA GLY A 76 -13.03 2.43 1.81
C GLY A 76 -11.74 3.22 2.05
N SER A 77 -11.65 4.39 1.41
CA SER A 77 -10.46 5.27 1.38
C SER A 77 -9.95 5.74 2.75
N ASP A 78 -10.84 5.77 3.75
CA ASP A 78 -10.59 6.10 5.16
C ASP A 78 -10.17 4.89 6.00
N HIS A 79 -9.87 3.76 5.36
CA HIS A 79 -9.62 2.47 5.98
C HIS A 79 -10.82 1.83 6.69
N ALA A 80 -12.01 2.43 6.70
CA ALA A 80 -13.19 1.80 7.26
C ALA A 80 -13.61 0.59 6.41
N VAL A 81 -14.08 -0.48 7.05
CA VAL A 81 -14.70 -1.61 6.35
C VAL A 81 -16.04 -1.14 5.79
N ARG A 82 -16.27 -1.40 4.50
CA ARG A 82 -17.51 -1.03 3.80
C ARG A 82 -18.37 -2.25 3.50
N GLU A 83 -17.74 -3.39 3.27
CA GLU A 83 -18.41 -4.61 2.89
C GLU A 83 -17.61 -5.82 3.38
N VAL A 84 -18.33 -6.87 3.75
CA VAL A 84 -17.79 -8.19 4.07
C VAL A 84 -18.57 -9.21 3.26
N LEU A 85 -17.89 -9.90 2.35
CA LEU A 85 -18.44 -11.00 1.57
C LEU A 85 -17.95 -12.31 2.18
N VAL A 86 -18.87 -13.23 2.45
CA VAL A 86 -18.55 -14.56 2.99
C VAL A 86 -19.01 -15.58 1.97
N ARG A 87 -18.13 -16.52 1.63
CA ARG A 87 -18.50 -17.65 0.77
C ARG A 87 -19.42 -18.60 1.55
N THR A 88 -20.67 -18.68 1.14
CA THR A 88 -21.58 -19.75 1.55
C THR A 88 -21.27 -21.00 0.72
N ARG A 89 -21.05 -22.13 1.40
CA ARG A 89 -20.89 -23.45 0.76
C ARG A 89 -22.21 -23.95 0.19
#